data_AF-A0A496QN13-F1
#
_entry.id   AF-A0A496QN13-F1
#
_cell.length_a   1.000
_cell.length_b   1.000
_cell.length_c   1.000
_cell.angle_alpha   90.00
_cell.angle_beta   90.00
_cell.angle_gamma   90.00
#
_symmetry.space_group_name_H-M   'P 1'
#
loop_
_entity.id
_entity.type
_entity.pdbx_description
1 polymer ?
#
loop_
_entity_poly.entity_id
_entity_poly.type
_entity_poly.pdbx_seq_one_letter_code
_entity_poly.pdbx_strand_id
1 'polypeptide(L)'
;MAEKIKEINAEDYRRELLPSERAVLDFYSTECPPCEALASKYESLSEIYGDDIRFFKIFRQGNRELAESLGVTGSPTILFYKKGEITGKVLTGAIKRSEIMAELDALLLPGRVEELKNSIKPVATYCDTVILGAGPAGLTAGIYLAQADVDAILVDRALPGGYVSTTHQVSNYPGFPEPQPGYMLSHYMHEQAKKAGVKFRSAVDVDRVDLVKKEVFIDGYESIKAKKLIIATGSSPKPLNIPGEREYSGKGISYCAT
;
A
#
# COMPACT_ATOMS: atom_id res chain seq x y z
N MET A 1 -14.81 0.70 -14.07
CA MET A 1 -13.96 0.26 -15.20
C MET A 1 -13.01 1.40 -15.46
N ALA A 2 -11.71 1.16 -15.28
CA ALA A 2 -10.63 2.14 -15.29
C ALA A 2 -10.41 2.82 -16.66
N GLU A 3 -11.37 3.60 -17.16
CA GLU A 3 -11.29 4.24 -18.50
C GLU A 3 -10.14 5.25 -18.60
N LYS A 4 -9.64 5.78 -17.49
CA LYS A 4 -8.56 6.80 -17.46
C LYS A 4 -7.14 6.25 -17.30
N ILE A 5 -6.97 4.95 -17.05
CA ILE A 5 -5.63 4.33 -16.94
C ILE A 5 -5.31 3.58 -18.22
N LYS A 6 -4.23 3.96 -18.89
CA LYS A 6 -3.77 3.27 -20.09
C LYS A 6 -2.64 2.28 -19.78
N GLU A 7 -2.84 1.01 -20.13
CA GLU A 7 -1.75 0.05 -20.14
C GLU A 7 -0.87 0.25 -21.37
N ILE A 8 0.45 0.29 -21.17
CA ILE A 8 1.44 0.58 -22.20
C ILE A 8 2.60 -0.41 -22.17
N ASN A 9 3.32 -0.51 -23.30
CA ASN A 9 4.61 -1.18 -23.39
C ASN A 9 5.77 -0.18 -23.61
N ALA A 10 6.99 -0.68 -23.83
CA ALA A 10 8.17 0.17 -24.03
C ALA A 10 8.13 1.04 -25.30
N GLU A 11 7.39 0.66 -26.34
CA GLU A 11 7.18 1.50 -27.52
C GLU A 11 6.20 2.64 -27.20
N ASP A 12 5.07 2.31 -26.59
CA ASP A 12 4.06 3.28 -26.16
C ASP A 12 4.62 4.26 -25.12
N TYR A 13 5.54 3.82 -24.25
CA TYR A 13 6.28 4.70 -23.33
C TYR A 13 6.94 5.86 -24.09
N ARG A 14 7.62 5.57 -25.21
CA ARG A 14 8.29 6.60 -26.03
C ARG A 14 7.29 7.44 -26.82
N ARG A 15 6.23 6.84 -27.32
CA ARG A 15 5.28 7.48 -28.24
C ARG A 15 4.19 8.27 -27.55
N GLU A 16 3.84 7.91 -26.32
CA GLU A 16 2.67 8.47 -25.63
C GLU A 16 3.02 9.08 -24.28
N LEU A 17 3.86 8.43 -23.48
CA LEU A 17 4.19 8.96 -22.15
C LEU A 17 5.21 10.11 -22.25
N LEU A 18 6.36 9.91 -22.91
CA LEU A 18 7.39 10.95 -22.99
C LEU A 18 6.90 12.27 -23.61
N PRO A 19 6.02 12.28 -24.64
CA PRO A 19 5.48 13.51 -25.18
C PRO A 19 4.41 14.18 -24.29
N SER A 20 3.91 13.50 -23.25
CA SER A 20 2.87 14.04 -22.37
C SER A 20 3.41 15.20 -21.54
N GLU A 21 2.60 16.25 -21.36
CA GLU A 21 3.00 17.38 -20.50
C GLU A 21 3.18 16.93 -19.05
N ARG A 22 2.26 16.07 -18.56
CA ARG A 22 2.25 15.51 -17.21
C ARG A 22 1.77 14.08 -17.27
N ALA A 23 2.49 13.17 -16.64
CA ALA A 23 2.11 11.76 -16.59
C ALA A 23 2.55 11.11 -15.29
N VAL A 24 1.91 10.00 -14.96
CA VAL A 24 2.30 9.10 -13.88
C VAL A 24 2.30 7.67 -14.40
N LEU A 25 3.31 6.89 -14.04
CA LEU A 25 3.52 5.52 -14.51
C LEU A 25 3.69 4.55 -13.36
N ASP A 26 2.84 3.53 -13.29
CA ASP A 26 2.97 2.40 -12.38
C ASP A 26 3.63 1.18 -13.07
N PHE A 27 4.78 0.76 -12.55
CA PHE A 27 5.42 -0.52 -12.88
C PHE A 27 4.86 -1.65 -12.01
N TYR A 28 3.86 -2.35 -12.53
CA TYR A 28 3.18 -3.42 -11.83
C TYR A 28 3.74 -4.81 -12.19
N SER A 29 3.41 -5.78 -11.36
CA SER A 29 3.67 -7.21 -11.56
C SER A 29 2.39 -8.01 -11.32
N THR A 30 2.25 -9.16 -11.97
CA THR A 30 1.21 -10.14 -11.63
C THR A 30 1.57 -10.84 -10.33
N GLU A 31 0.55 -11.24 -9.55
CA GLU A 31 0.75 -11.97 -8.28
C GLU A 31 1.61 -11.19 -7.26
N CYS A 32 1.34 -9.89 -7.17
CA CYS A 32 2.07 -8.96 -6.31
C CYS A 32 1.08 -8.34 -5.32
N PRO A 33 1.01 -8.82 -4.05
CA PRO A 33 0.11 -8.25 -3.04
C PRO A 33 0.28 -6.73 -2.83
N PRO A 34 1.50 -6.16 -2.85
CA PRO A 34 1.68 -4.71 -2.83
C PRO A 34 1.05 -3.99 -4.03
N CYS A 35 1.09 -4.60 -5.21
CA CYS A 35 0.50 -4.05 -6.43
C CYS A 35 -1.03 -4.10 -6.36
N GLU A 36 -1.60 -5.17 -5.81
CA GLU A 36 -3.05 -5.25 -5.54
C GLU A 36 -3.50 -4.16 -4.56
N ALA A 37 -2.71 -3.92 -3.50
CA ALA A 37 -2.98 -2.85 -2.55
C ALA A 37 -2.90 -1.45 -3.19
N LEU A 38 -2.04 -1.25 -4.18
CA LEU A 38 -1.92 0.00 -4.93
C LEU A 38 -3.08 0.22 -5.92
N ALA A 39 -3.55 -0.85 -6.57
CA ALA A 39 -4.45 -0.75 -7.73
C ALA A 39 -5.69 0.13 -7.48
N SER A 40 -6.37 -0.05 -6.34
CA SER A 40 -7.57 0.73 -6.00
C SER A 40 -7.27 2.22 -5.74
N LYS A 41 -6.13 2.51 -5.11
CA LYS A 41 -5.65 3.89 -4.89
C LYS A 41 -5.33 4.55 -6.23
N TYR A 42 -4.66 3.83 -7.12
CA TYR A 42 -4.27 4.33 -8.43
C TYR A 42 -5.49 4.59 -9.32
N GLU A 43 -6.48 3.69 -9.32
CA GLU A 43 -7.75 3.87 -10.03
C GLU A 43 -8.52 5.10 -9.52
N SER A 44 -8.74 5.20 -8.20
CA SER A 44 -9.43 6.36 -7.60
C SER A 44 -8.73 7.68 -7.90
N LEU A 45 -7.39 7.72 -7.85
CA LEU A 45 -6.64 8.93 -8.18
C LEU A 45 -6.69 9.25 -9.69
N SER A 46 -6.77 8.24 -10.56
CA SER A 46 -6.96 8.48 -11.99
C SER A 46 -8.30 9.13 -12.29
N GLU A 47 -9.36 8.83 -11.54
CA GLU A 47 -10.66 9.48 -11.69
C GLU A 47 -10.60 10.97 -11.33
N ILE A 48 -9.84 11.31 -10.28
CA ILE A 48 -9.69 12.68 -9.76
C ILE A 48 -8.75 13.51 -10.64
N TYR A 49 -7.55 13.00 -10.93
CA TYR A 49 -6.47 13.75 -11.58
C TYR A 49 -6.38 13.50 -13.10
N GLY A 50 -7.13 12.52 -13.63
CA GLY A 50 -6.95 12.03 -15.00
C GLY A 50 -7.27 13.02 -16.12
N ASP A 51 -7.96 14.12 -15.80
CA ASP A 51 -8.21 15.20 -16.77
C ASP A 51 -7.00 16.14 -16.90
N ASP A 52 -6.12 16.17 -15.90
CA ASP A 52 -4.95 17.04 -15.83
C ASP A 52 -3.61 16.28 -16.01
N ILE A 53 -3.60 15.00 -15.68
CA ILE A 53 -2.41 14.13 -15.65
C ILE A 53 -2.77 12.79 -16.30
N ARG A 54 -1.93 12.32 -17.22
CA ARG A 54 -2.17 11.01 -17.86
C ARG A 54 -1.69 9.87 -16.97
N PHE A 55 -2.55 8.88 -16.73
CA PHE A 55 -2.23 7.70 -15.93
C PHE A 55 -1.87 6.52 -16.82
N PHE A 56 -0.73 5.90 -16.53
CA PHE A 56 -0.22 4.76 -17.27
C PHE A 56 0.17 3.62 -16.33
N LYS A 57 0.01 2.39 -16.80
CA LYS A 57 0.60 1.23 -16.14
C LYS A 57 1.38 0.39 -17.15
N ILE A 58 2.44 -0.25 -16.67
CA ILE A 58 3.30 -1.09 -17.50
C ILE A 58 3.68 -2.36 -16.74
N PHE A 59 3.53 -3.50 -17.41
CA PHE A 59 3.93 -4.78 -16.84
C PHE A 59 5.45 -4.89 -16.81
N ARG A 60 6.04 -4.90 -15.60
CA ARG A 60 7.49 -4.81 -15.41
C ARG A 60 8.24 -5.98 -16.06
N GLN A 61 7.76 -7.21 -15.89
CA GLN A 61 8.42 -8.42 -16.40
C GLN A 61 8.43 -8.46 -17.94
N GLY A 62 7.43 -7.88 -18.59
CA GLY A 62 7.38 -7.76 -20.06
C GLY A 62 8.25 -6.62 -20.60
N ASN A 63 8.73 -5.71 -19.74
CA ASN A 63 9.43 -4.49 -20.13
C ASN A 63 10.70 -4.27 -19.28
N ARG A 64 11.47 -5.35 -19.03
CA ARG A 64 12.60 -5.36 -18.09
C ARG A 64 13.69 -4.36 -18.43
N GLU A 65 14.10 -4.29 -19.70
CA GLU A 65 15.15 -3.36 -20.15
C GLU A 65 14.76 -1.91 -19.86
N LEU A 66 13.50 -1.55 -20.13
CA LEU A 66 12.99 -0.22 -19.80
C LEU A 66 12.99 0.00 -18.29
N ALA A 67 12.45 -0.94 -17.51
CA ALA A 67 12.42 -0.83 -16.05
C ALA A 67 13.83 -0.63 -15.47
N GLU A 68 14.81 -1.42 -15.92
CA GLU A 68 16.21 -1.31 -15.50
C GLU A 68 16.83 0.03 -15.90
N SER A 69 16.58 0.51 -17.12
CA SER A 69 17.07 1.82 -17.57
C SER A 69 16.53 3.00 -16.75
N LEU A 70 15.35 2.83 -16.13
CA LEU A 70 14.71 3.83 -15.27
C LEU A 70 14.99 3.59 -13.78
N GLY A 71 15.86 2.64 -13.42
CA GLY A 71 16.20 2.33 -12.04
C GLY A 71 15.11 1.58 -11.26
N VAL A 72 14.14 0.96 -11.94
CA VAL A 72 13.00 0.27 -11.32
C VAL A 72 13.38 -1.17 -10.96
N THR A 73 13.69 -1.39 -9.68
CA THR A 73 14.15 -2.68 -9.15
C THR A 73 13.04 -3.55 -8.56
N GLY A 74 11.85 -3.01 -8.28
CA GLY A 74 10.74 -3.73 -7.68
C GLY A 74 9.36 -3.26 -8.17
N SER A 75 8.31 -3.97 -7.75
CA SER A 75 6.92 -3.63 -8.04
C SER A 75 6.08 -3.60 -6.75
N PRO A 76 5.08 -2.71 -6.66
CA PRO A 76 4.84 -1.61 -7.59
C PRO A 76 5.93 -0.54 -7.44
N THR A 77 6.19 0.19 -8.52
CA THR A 77 7.03 1.40 -8.50
C THR A 77 6.37 2.47 -9.34
N ILE A 78 6.16 3.65 -8.75
CA ILE A 78 5.50 4.78 -9.42
C ILE A 78 6.53 5.85 -9.75
N LEU A 79 6.50 6.29 -11.01
CA LEU A 79 7.28 7.41 -11.53
C LEU A 79 6.35 8.54 -11.96
N PHE A 80 6.76 9.78 -11.69
CA PHE A 80 6.02 10.99 -12.05
C PHE A 80 6.81 11.76 -13.10
N TYR A 81 6.12 12.27 -14.12
CA TYR A 81 6.74 12.92 -15.27
C TYR A 81 6.19 14.33 -15.49
N LYS A 82 7.09 15.24 -15.85
CA LYS A 82 6.77 16.57 -16.36
C LYS A 82 7.59 16.86 -17.61
N LYS A 83 6.93 17.07 -18.75
CA LYS A 83 7.56 17.31 -20.06
C LYS A 83 8.59 16.22 -20.42
N GLY A 84 8.26 14.96 -20.16
CA GLY A 84 9.11 13.79 -20.46
C GLY A 84 10.22 13.49 -19.46
N GLU A 85 10.44 14.33 -18.45
CA GLU A 85 11.46 14.11 -17.41
C GLU A 85 10.83 13.53 -16.14
N ILE A 86 11.54 12.60 -15.49
CA ILE A 86 11.13 12.08 -14.18
C ILE A 86 11.34 13.18 -13.13
N THR A 87 10.31 13.43 -12.34
CA THR A 87 10.30 14.44 -11.28
C THR A 87 9.87 13.83 -9.95
N GLY A 88 10.20 14.50 -8.85
CA GLY A 88 9.70 14.12 -7.53
C GLY A 88 10.32 12.84 -6.99
N LYS A 89 9.61 12.18 -6.08
CA LYS A 89 10.05 10.93 -5.47
C LYS A 89 9.61 9.71 -6.28
N VAL A 90 10.53 8.76 -6.44
CA VAL A 90 10.20 7.40 -6.88
C VAL A 90 9.56 6.66 -5.70
N LEU A 91 8.30 6.27 -5.84
CA LEU A 91 7.56 5.55 -4.80
C LEU A 91 7.63 4.05 -5.08
N THR A 92 7.92 3.22 -4.07
CA THR A 92 8.05 1.76 -4.25
C THR A 92 7.52 0.99 -3.03
N GLY A 93 7.02 -0.23 -3.25
CA GLY A 93 6.57 -1.12 -2.18
C GLY A 93 5.23 -0.71 -1.55
N ALA A 94 5.24 -0.38 -0.26
CA ALA A 94 4.04 -0.04 0.52
C ALA A 94 3.59 1.40 0.30
N ILE A 95 3.09 1.71 -0.90
CA ILE A 95 2.79 3.08 -1.34
C ILE A 95 1.42 3.53 -0.78
N LYS A 96 1.39 4.68 -0.11
CA LYS A 96 0.16 5.29 0.39
C LYS A 96 -0.49 6.24 -0.60
N ARG A 97 -1.80 6.45 -0.44
CA ARG A 97 -2.56 7.39 -1.27
C ARG A 97 -2.04 8.84 -1.14
N SER A 98 -1.74 9.27 0.08
CA SER A 98 -1.22 10.61 0.36
C SER A 98 0.14 10.89 -0.31
N GLU A 99 1.01 9.89 -0.39
CA GLU A 99 2.31 10.00 -1.06
C GLU A 99 2.14 10.23 -2.56
N ILE A 100 1.24 9.47 -3.20
CA ILE A 100 0.93 9.66 -4.62
C ILE A 100 0.32 11.05 -4.84
N MET A 101 -0.63 11.46 -4.01
CA MET A 101 -1.26 12.78 -4.12
C MET A 101 -0.24 13.91 -3.98
N ALA A 102 0.71 13.81 -3.05
CA ALA A 102 1.72 14.85 -2.87
C ALA A 102 2.56 15.07 -4.14
N GLU A 103 2.94 13.99 -4.83
CA GLU A 103 3.71 14.08 -6.07
C GLU A 103 2.82 14.52 -7.26
N LEU A 104 1.55 14.09 -7.33
CA LEU A 104 0.60 14.58 -8.34
C LEU A 104 0.30 16.08 -8.19
N ASP A 105 0.10 16.54 -6.95
CA ASP A 105 -0.15 17.94 -6.63
C ASP A 105 1.02 18.83 -7.08
N ALA A 106 2.26 18.35 -6.92
CA ALA A 106 3.47 19.05 -7.35
C ALA A 106 3.58 19.23 -8.87
N LEU A 107 2.84 18.44 -9.66
CA LEU A 107 2.77 18.60 -11.11
C LEU A 107 1.81 19.71 -11.55
N LEU A 108 0.92 20.17 -10.68
CA LEU A 108 -0.17 21.09 -10.99
C LEU A 108 0.01 22.47 -10.34
N LEU A 109 -0.81 23.43 -10.80
CA LEU A 109 -0.87 24.76 -10.18
C LEU A 109 -1.67 24.70 -8.87
N PRO A 110 -1.31 25.51 -7.85
CA PRO A 110 -1.96 25.45 -6.54
C PRO A 110 -3.49 25.60 -6.57
N GLY A 111 -4.03 26.52 -7.39
CA GLY A 111 -5.48 26.70 -7.51
C GLY A 111 -6.20 25.47 -8.06
N ARG A 112 -5.58 24.75 -9.01
CA ARG A 112 -6.12 23.51 -9.56
C ARG A 112 -6.11 22.38 -8.53
N VAL A 113 -5.03 22.30 -7.73
CA VAL A 113 -4.94 21.33 -6.63
C VAL A 113 -6.05 21.52 -5.61
N GLU A 114 -6.37 22.77 -5.26
CA GLU A 114 -7.44 23.10 -4.33
C GLU A 114 -8.82 22.69 -4.87
N GLU A 115 -9.11 22.96 -6.14
CA GLU A 115 -10.32 22.49 -6.83
C GLU A 115 -10.45 20.96 -6.78
N LEU A 116 -9.38 20.25 -7.12
CA LEU A 116 -9.38 18.78 -7.13
C LEU A 116 -9.61 18.21 -5.74
N LYS A 117 -8.95 18.75 -4.71
CA LYS A 117 -9.14 18.31 -3.32
C LYS A 117 -10.57 18.55 -2.83
N ASN A 118 -11.17 19.68 -3.19
CA ASN A 118 -12.56 19.99 -2.86
C ASN A 118 -13.57 19.08 -3.60
N SER A 119 -13.17 18.45 -4.71
CA SER A 119 -14.02 17.50 -5.44
C SER A 119 -14.08 16.10 -4.80
N ILE A 120 -13.15 15.79 -3.89
CA ILE A 120 -13.07 14.48 -3.23
C ILE A 120 -14.27 14.34 -2.28
N LYS A 121 -15.19 13.43 -2.64
CA LYS A 121 -16.38 13.17 -1.83
C LYS A 121 -16.06 12.20 -0.70
N PRO A 122 -16.40 12.52 0.56
CA PRO A 122 -16.27 11.57 1.66
C PRO A 122 -17.14 10.33 1.43
N VAL A 123 -16.62 9.16 1.78
CA VAL A 123 -17.29 7.87 1.67
C VAL A 123 -17.46 7.25 3.06
N ALA A 124 -18.61 6.62 3.30
CA ALA A 124 -18.86 5.84 4.50
C ALA A 124 -18.99 4.36 4.15
N THR A 125 -18.10 3.55 4.71
CA THR A 125 -18.10 2.10 4.59
C THR A 125 -18.61 1.50 5.89
N TYR A 126 -19.51 0.52 5.80
CA TYR A 126 -20.10 -0.15 6.97
C TYR A 126 -19.64 -1.60 7.00
N CYS A 127 -19.27 -2.09 8.17
CA CYS A 127 -18.94 -3.50 8.41
C CYS A 127 -19.39 -3.93 9.81
N ASP A 128 -19.31 -5.22 10.11
CA ASP A 128 -19.60 -5.72 11.45
C ASP A 128 -18.42 -5.44 12.40
N THR A 129 -17.20 -5.72 11.94
CA THR A 129 -15.98 -5.54 12.73
C THR A 129 -14.90 -4.83 11.93
N VAL A 130 -14.28 -3.81 12.53
CA VAL A 130 -13.03 -3.23 12.02
C VAL A 130 -11.86 -3.69 12.88
N ILE A 131 -10.79 -4.13 12.22
CA ILE A 131 -9.55 -4.60 12.85
C ILE A 131 -8.45 -3.58 12.55
N LEU A 132 -7.86 -2.98 13.58
CA LEU A 132 -6.74 -2.06 13.45
C LEU A 132 -5.43 -2.84 13.60
N GLY A 133 -4.74 -3.08 12.49
CA GLY A 133 -3.46 -3.79 12.43
C GLY A 133 -3.55 -5.10 11.63
N ALA A 134 -2.61 -5.27 10.70
CA ALA A 134 -2.42 -6.41 9.80
C ALA A 134 -1.23 -7.28 10.21
N GLY A 135 -0.84 -7.25 11.48
CA GLY A 135 0.10 -8.22 12.04
C GLY A 135 -0.55 -9.58 12.29
N PRO A 136 0.19 -10.57 12.83
CA PRO A 136 -0.33 -11.92 13.10
C PRO A 136 -1.62 -11.93 13.92
N ALA A 137 -1.74 -11.07 14.93
CA ALA A 137 -2.95 -10.97 15.75
C ALA A 137 -4.18 -10.52 14.95
N GLY A 138 -4.04 -9.47 14.14
CA GLY A 138 -5.15 -8.95 13.32
C GLY A 138 -5.52 -9.88 12.18
N LEU A 139 -4.52 -10.47 11.51
CA LEU A 139 -4.74 -11.47 10.45
C LEU A 139 -5.47 -12.70 10.99
N THR A 140 -5.07 -13.20 12.16
CA THR A 140 -5.75 -14.33 12.82
C THR A 140 -7.19 -13.95 13.19
N ALA A 141 -7.40 -12.78 13.80
CA ALA A 141 -8.76 -12.30 14.11
C ALA A 141 -9.63 -12.22 12.85
N GLY A 142 -9.08 -11.69 11.74
CA GLY A 142 -9.76 -11.62 10.46
C GLY A 142 -10.18 -12.99 9.93
N ILE A 143 -9.27 -13.98 9.94
CA ILE A 143 -9.56 -15.35 9.50
C ILE A 143 -10.75 -15.92 10.27
N TYR A 144 -10.73 -15.85 11.60
CA TYR A 144 -11.79 -16.41 12.44
C TYR A 144 -13.14 -15.68 12.26
N LEU A 145 -13.11 -14.35 12.11
CA LEU A 145 -14.32 -13.57 11.86
C LEU A 145 -14.94 -13.91 10.50
N ALA A 146 -14.12 -14.00 9.45
CA ALA A 146 -14.60 -14.31 8.12
C ALA A 146 -15.15 -15.75 8.02
N GLN A 147 -14.53 -16.72 8.71
CA GLN A 147 -15.06 -18.08 8.82
C GLN A 147 -16.41 -18.15 9.57
N ALA A 148 -16.67 -17.19 10.45
CA ALA A 148 -17.93 -17.05 11.15
C ALA A 148 -18.96 -16.19 10.37
N ASP A 149 -18.71 -15.91 9.09
CA ASP A 149 -19.55 -15.08 8.21
C ASP A 149 -19.76 -13.65 8.76
N VAL A 150 -18.76 -13.12 9.46
CA VAL A 150 -18.75 -11.74 9.97
C VAL A 150 -18.03 -10.84 8.97
N ASP A 151 -18.70 -9.75 8.52
CA ASP A 151 -18.07 -8.79 7.61
C ASP A 151 -16.98 -7.99 8.34
N ALA A 152 -15.73 -8.38 8.12
CA ALA A 152 -14.55 -7.80 8.74
C ALA A 152 -13.71 -7.00 7.74
N ILE A 153 -13.36 -5.76 8.13
CA ILE A 153 -12.40 -4.93 7.42
C ILE A 153 -11.15 -4.78 8.27
N LEU A 154 -10.01 -5.19 7.72
CA LEU A 154 -8.71 -5.03 8.35
C LEU A 154 -8.00 -3.80 7.78
N VAL A 155 -7.56 -2.90 8.66
CA VAL A 155 -6.93 -1.63 8.33
C VAL A 155 -5.50 -1.59 8.85
N ASP A 156 -4.54 -1.28 7.99
CA ASP A 156 -3.13 -1.10 8.39
C ASP A 156 -2.43 0.01 7.61
N ARG A 157 -1.50 0.68 8.30
CA ARG A 157 -0.68 1.78 7.77
C ARG A 157 0.42 1.30 6.83
N ALA A 158 0.70 0.00 6.84
CA ALA A 158 1.68 -0.69 6.01
C ALA A 158 1.00 -1.87 5.29
N LEU A 159 1.81 -2.70 4.64
CA LEU A 159 1.35 -3.96 4.05
C LEU A 159 1.14 -5.02 5.14
N PRO A 160 0.28 -6.03 4.88
CA PRO A 160 0.06 -7.13 5.82
C PRO A 160 1.35 -7.87 6.22
N GLY A 161 1.45 -8.19 7.50
CA GLY A 161 2.56 -8.93 8.10
C GLY A 161 3.03 -8.35 9.43
N GLY A 162 2.87 -7.06 9.68
CA GLY A 162 3.34 -6.42 10.91
C GLY A 162 4.84 -6.66 11.14
N TYR A 163 5.26 -6.73 12.40
CA TYR A 163 6.70 -6.79 12.74
C TYR A 163 7.42 -8.04 12.20
N VAL A 164 6.75 -9.20 12.19
CA VAL A 164 7.37 -10.46 11.73
C VAL A 164 7.74 -10.43 10.25
N SER A 165 7.12 -9.56 9.45
CA SER A 165 7.52 -9.37 8.04
C SER A 165 8.96 -8.90 7.86
N THR A 166 9.53 -8.25 8.87
CA THR A 166 10.92 -7.76 8.86
C THR A 166 11.91 -8.75 9.47
N THR A 167 11.40 -9.82 10.09
CA THR A 167 12.23 -10.86 10.70
C THR A 167 12.87 -11.72 9.62
N HIS A 168 14.20 -11.86 9.66
CA HIS A 168 14.94 -12.69 8.70
C HIS A 168 14.47 -14.15 8.74
N GLN A 169 14.36 -14.74 9.95
CA GLN A 169 13.96 -16.13 10.13
C GLN A 169 13.19 -16.33 11.45
N VAL A 170 12.14 -17.15 11.41
CA VAL A 170 11.27 -17.52 12.53
C VAL A 170 11.35 -19.04 12.72
N SER A 171 11.90 -19.49 13.86
CA SER A 171 12.12 -20.91 14.18
C SER A 171 11.15 -21.48 15.21
N ASN A 172 10.26 -20.64 15.74
CA ASN A 172 9.41 -20.96 16.89
C ASN A 172 7.91 -20.81 16.60
N TYR A 173 7.50 -20.87 15.32
CA TYR A 173 6.09 -20.83 14.95
C TYR A 173 5.53 -22.25 14.85
N PRO A 174 4.63 -22.67 15.77
CA PRO A 174 4.11 -24.04 15.78
C PRO A 174 3.45 -24.43 14.45
N GLY A 175 3.64 -25.69 14.05
CA GLY A 175 3.15 -26.22 12.78
C GLY A 175 4.13 -26.08 11.60
N PHE A 176 5.20 -25.30 11.75
CA PHE A 176 6.32 -25.27 10.80
C PHE A 176 7.55 -25.90 11.49
N PRO A 177 7.93 -27.14 11.14
CA PRO A 177 9.09 -27.80 11.76
C PRO A 177 10.41 -27.11 11.36
N GLU A 178 10.48 -26.62 10.12
CA GLU A 178 11.63 -25.90 9.60
C GLU A 178 11.45 -24.39 9.76
N PRO A 179 12.52 -23.63 10.09
CA PRO A 179 12.44 -22.19 10.22
C PRO A 179 11.95 -21.51 8.93
N GLN A 180 11.06 -20.53 9.07
CA GLN A 180 10.47 -19.80 7.95
C GLN A 180 11.01 -18.37 7.86
N PRO A 181 11.27 -17.84 6.66
CA PRO A 181 11.48 -16.40 6.51
C PRO A 181 10.25 -15.62 7.00
N GLY A 182 10.45 -14.57 7.80
CA GLY A 182 9.34 -13.87 8.45
C GLY A 182 8.36 -13.21 7.47
N TYR A 183 8.87 -12.73 6.33
CA TYR A 183 8.05 -12.23 5.22
C TYR A 183 7.18 -13.33 4.59
N MET A 184 7.69 -14.56 4.45
CA MET A 184 6.92 -15.68 3.93
C MET A 184 5.85 -16.14 4.91
N LEU A 185 6.18 -16.20 6.20
CA LEU A 185 5.22 -16.52 7.24
C LEU A 185 4.06 -15.50 7.26
N SER A 186 4.39 -14.21 7.15
CA SER A 186 3.40 -13.12 7.00
C SER A 186 2.54 -13.28 5.76
N HIS A 187 3.16 -13.61 4.62
CA HIS A 187 2.46 -13.85 3.37
C HIS A 187 1.46 -15.00 3.50
N TYR A 188 1.84 -16.14 4.10
CA TYR A 188 0.92 -17.26 4.32
C TYR A 188 -0.28 -16.88 5.19
N MET A 189 -0.08 -16.07 6.25
CA MET A 189 -1.20 -15.58 7.07
C MET A 189 -2.11 -14.64 6.28
N HIS A 190 -1.54 -13.74 5.48
CA HIS A 190 -2.29 -12.83 4.63
C HIS A 190 -3.13 -13.59 3.59
N GLU A 191 -2.55 -14.57 2.90
CA GLU A 191 -3.27 -15.36 1.91
C GLU A 191 -4.40 -16.18 2.54
N GLN A 192 -4.22 -16.70 3.75
CA GLN A 192 -5.30 -17.37 4.49
C GLN A 192 -6.45 -16.40 4.80
N ALA A 193 -6.13 -15.20 5.31
CA ALA A 193 -7.13 -14.18 5.60
C ALA A 193 -7.88 -13.72 4.34
N LYS A 194 -7.15 -13.49 3.23
CA LYS A 194 -7.72 -13.13 1.93
C LYS A 194 -8.65 -14.24 1.41
N LYS A 195 -8.21 -15.51 1.44
CA LYS A 195 -9.04 -16.66 1.03
C LYS A 195 -10.27 -16.86 1.90
N ALA A 196 -10.18 -16.51 3.18
CA ALA A 196 -11.33 -16.56 4.09
C ALA A 196 -12.37 -15.45 3.80
N GLY A 197 -12.01 -14.42 3.03
CA GLY A 197 -12.92 -13.32 2.66
C GLY A 197 -12.68 -12.02 3.41
N VAL A 198 -11.57 -11.89 4.15
CA VAL A 198 -11.22 -10.64 4.85
C VAL A 198 -10.98 -9.52 3.84
N LYS A 199 -11.60 -8.37 4.07
CA LYS A 199 -11.38 -7.15 3.27
C LYS A 199 -10.23 -6.34 3.86
N PHE A 200 -9.36 -5.81 3.01
CA PHE A 200 -8.18 -5.07 3.45
C PHE A 200 -8.24 -3.58 3.07
N ARG A 201 -7.66 -2.76 3.94
CA ARG A 201 -7.22 -1.38 3.69
C ARG A 201 -5.76 -1.29 4.10
N SER A 202 -4.86 -1.57 3.16
CA SER A 202 -3.42 -1.68 3.40
C SER A 202 -2.66 -0.46 2.86
N ALA A 203 -1.59 -0.09 3.56
CA ALA A 203 -0.82 1.12 3.26
C ALA A 203 -1.73 2.34 3.11
N VAL A 204 -2.56 2.58 4.12
CA VAL A 204 -3.43 3.78 4.22
C VAL A 204 -2.92 4.70 5.32
N ASP A 205 -3.26 5.98 5.24
CA ASP A 205 -3.15 6.84 6.42
C ASP A 205 -4.37 6.66 7.30
N VAL A 206 -4.14 6.51 8.60
CA VAL A 206 -5.21 6.47 9.61
C VAL A 206 -5.20 7.82 10.30
N ASP A 207 -6.17 8.66 9.92
CA ASP A 207 -6.24 10.06 10.36
C ASP A 207 -6.76 10.16 11.80
N ARG A 208 -7.80 9.37 12.10
CA ARG A 208 -8.48 9.40 13.39
C ARG A 208 -9.21 8.08 13.67
N VAL A 209 -9.29 7.72 14.95
CA VAL A 209 -10.14 6.62 15.43
C VAL A 209 -11.05 7.13 16.53
N ASP A 210 -12.36 6.95 16.36
CA ASP A 210 -13.36 7.16 17.40
C ASP A 210 -13.72 5.80 18.03
N LEU A 211 -13.22 5.54 19.23
CA LEU A 211 -13.42 4.26 19.92
C LEU A 211 -14.86 4.10 20.45
N VAL A 212 -15.55 5.19 20.74
CA VAL A 212 -16.91 5.16 21.28
C VAL A 212 -17.88 4.79 20.16
N LYS A 213 -17.78 5.53 19.04
CA LYS A 213 -18.59 5.31 17.84
C LYS A 213 -18.10 4.13 16.99
N LYS A 214 -16.88 3.64 17.24
CA LYS A 214 -16.21 2.56 16.49
C LYS A 214 -16.09 2.92 15.01
N GLU A 215 -15.50 4.08 14.78
CA GLU A 215 -15.35 4.68 13.46
C GLU A 215 -13.88 5.01 13.20
N VAL A 216 -13.37 4.58 12.05
CA VAL A 216 -11.97 4.75 11.63
C VAL A 216 -11.95 5.64 10.39
N PHE A 217 -11.20 6.72 10.43
CA PHE A 217 -11.06 7.67 9.34
C PHE A 217 -9.72 7.44 8.65
N ILE A 218 -9.76 7.20 7.34
CA ILE A 218 -8.57 6.89 6.54
C ILE A 218 -8.48 7.73 5.27
N ASP A 219 -7.22 7.99 4.88
CA ASP A 219 -6.82 8.66 3.64
C ASP A 219 -7.49 10.03 3.39
N GLY A 220 -8.05 10.65 4.44
CA GLY A 220 -8.77 11.92 4.37
C GLY A 220 -10.14 11.88 3.71
N TYR A 221 -10.66 10.71 3.31
CA TYR A 221 -11.94 10.61 2.58
C TYR A 221 -12.84 9.44 3.00
N GLU A 222 -12.30 8.33 3.50
CA GLU A 222 -13.13 7.17 3.88
C GLU A 222 -13.32 7.12 5.40
N SER A 223 -14.56 6.87 5.82
CA SER A 223 -14.94 6.56 7.19
C SER A 223 -15.47 5.14 7.27
N ILE A 224 -14.84 4.29 8.07
CA ILE A 224 -15.23 2.89 8.28
C ILE A 224 -15.96 2.80 9.61
N LYS A 225 -17.26 2.52 9.56
CA LYS A 225 -18.14 2.38 10.73
C LYS A 225 -18.37 0.90 11.01
N ALA A 226 -18.14 0.50 12.26
CA ALA A 226 -18.27 -0.90 12.66
C ALA A 226 -19.12 -1.08 13.92
N LYS A 227 -19.73 -2.26 14.08
CA LYS A 227 -20.41 -2.65 15.33
C LYS A 227 -19.40 -2.97 16.43
N LYS A 228 -18.24 -3.51 16.06
CA LYS A 228 -17.14 -3.91 16.94
C LYS A 228 -15.80 -3.42 16.40
N LEU A 229 -14.83 -3.25 17.30
CA LEU A 229 -13.47 -2.81 16.96
C LEU A 229 -12.47 -3.71 17.67
N ILE A 230 -11.49 -4.24 16.92
CA ILE A 230 -10.36 -5.01 17.44
C ILE A 230 -9.10 -4.16 17.27
N ILE A 231 -8.34 -3.96 18.34
CA ILE A 231 -7.05 -3.26 18.31
C ILE A 231 -5.93 -4.30 18.32
N ALA A 232 -5.22 -4.41 17.21
CA ALA A 232 -4.12 -5.34 16.97
C ALA A 232 -2.90 -4.62 16.36
N THR A 233 -2.68 -3.36 16.74
CA THR A 233 -1.70 -2.44 16.14
C THR A 233 -0.23 -2.76 16.45
N GLY A 234 0.01 -3.80 17.25
CA GLY A 234 1.35 -4.23 17.65
C GLY A 234 2.10 -3.18 18.48
N SER A 235 3.43 -3.23 18.39
CA SER A 235 4.36 -2.33 19.06
C SER A 235 5.54 -2.04 18.16
N SER A 236 6.23 -0.93 18.43
CA SER A 236 7.50 -0.60 17.76
C SER A 236 8.65 -0.68 18.76
N PRO A 237 9.83 -1.17 18.35
CA PRO A 237 11.00 -1.16 19.21
C PRO A 237 11.39 0.30 19.54
N LYS A 238 11.86 0.53 20.76
CA LYS A 238 12.39 1.82 21.17
C LYS A 238 13.88 1.87 20.76
N PRO A 239 14.27 2.72 19.78
CA PRO A 239 15.66 2.82 19.38
C PRO A 239 16.51 3.46 20.48
N LEU A 240 17.79 3.11 20.52
CA LEU A 240 18.80 3.74 21.36
C LEU A 240 19.21 5.13 20.84
N ASN A 241 18.92 5.41 19.56
CA ASN A 241 19.27 6.64 18.84
C ASN A 241 20.79 6.90 18.81
N ILE A 242 21.57 5.84 18.60
CA ILE A 242 23.03 5.92 18.48
C ILE A 242 23.47 5.84 17.01
N PRO A 243 24.65 6.42 16.66
CA PRO A 243 25.23 6.25 15.33
C PRO A 243 25.37 4.78 14.95
N GLY A 244 25.02 4.44 13.70
CA GLY A 244 25.08 3.07 13.19
C GLY A 244 23.87 2.19 13.53
N GLU A 245 23.02 2.54 14.50
CA GLU A 245 21.89 1.68 14.90
C GLU A 245 20.97 1.33 13.72
N ARG A 246 20.61 2.33 12.90
CA ARG A 246 19.78 2.12 11.71
C ARG A 246 20.51 1.37 10.60
N GLU A 247 21.81 1.59 10.46
CA GLU A 247 22.63 0.99 9.40
C GLU A 247 22.85 -0.50 9.62
N TYR A 248 23.04 -0.91 10.87
CA TYR A 248 23.28 -2.29 11.29
C TYR A 248 22.01 -3.02 11.74
N SER A 249 20.84 -2.37 11.72
CA SER A 249 19.54 -3.01 11.96
C SER A 249 19.31 -4.14 10.96
N GLY A 250 19.05 -5.36 11.45
CA GLY A 250 18.93 -6.57 10.62
C GLY A 250 20.27 -7.10 10.08
N LYS A 251 21.40 -6.44 10.38
CA LYS A 251 22.77 -6.85 10.02
C LYS A 251 23.66 -7.03 11.27
N GLY A 252 23.06 -7.53 12.36
CA GLY A 252 23.73 -7.73 13.65
C GLY A 252 22.99 -7.07 14.82
N ILE A 253 22.25 -5.98 14.58
CA ILE A 253 21.33 -5.40 15.56
C ILE A 253 19.94 -6.00 15.36
N SER A 254 19.39 -6.60 16.41
CA SER A 254 18.02 -7.11 16.48
C SER A 254 17.31 -6.56 17.72
N TYR A 255 16.01 -6.28 17.59
CA TYR A 255 15.14 -5.88 18.70
C TYR A 255 14.23 -7.01 19.20
N CYS A 256 14.28 -8.16 18.55
CA CYS A 256 13.68 -9.39 19.05
C CYS A 256 14.83 -10.30 19.46
N ALA A 257 14.90 -10.63 20.76
CA ALA A 257 15.82 -11.65 21.24
C ALA A 257 15.53 -12.97 20.50
N THR A 258 16.61 -13.63 20.07
CA THR A 258 16.56 -14.97 19.48
C THR A 258 16.51 -16.02 20.58
#